data_AF-A0A495Z4J4-F1
#
_entry.id   AF-A0A495Z4J4-F1
#
_cell.length_a   1.000
_cell.length_b   1.000
_cell.length_c   1.000
_cell.angle_alpha   90.00
_cell.angle_beta   90.00
_cell.angle_gamma   90.00
#
_symmetry.space_group_name_H-M   'P 1'
#
loop_
_entity.id
_entity.type
_entity.pdbx_description
1 polymer ?
#
loop_
_entity_poly.entity_id
_entity_poly.type
_entity_poly.pdbx_seq_one_letter_code
_entity_poly.pdbx_strand_id
1 'polypeptide(L)' 'MNFPLLVDTDRNLALLYGATDAPDGKIQRMAIIIDKAGKIVEIDKAVNASTHGLDLVNFFKTLETSN' A
#
# COMPACT_ATOMS: atom_id res chain seq x y z
N MET A 1 14.73 10.04 5.01
CA MET A 1 13.31 9.87 4.62
C MET A 1 12.98 10.98 3.66
N ASN A 2 13.05 10.70 2.36
CA ASN A 2 12.85 11.71 1.29
C ASN A 2 11.61 11.34 0.47
N PHE A 3 10.47 11.19 1.14
CA PHE A 3 9.17 10.90 0.53
C PHE A 3 8.06 11.61 1.32
N PRO A 4 6.95 11.98 0.67
CA PRO A 4 5.85 12.67 1.36
C PRO A 4 5.18 11.75 2.39
N LEU A 5 4.78 12.32 3.52
CA LEU A 5 3.92 11.68 4.51
C LEU A 5 2.53 12.31 4.43
N LEU A 6 1.52 11.47 4.21
CA LEU A 6 0.13 11.92 4.18
C LEU A 6 -0.46 11.89 5.60
N VAL A 7 -1.21 12.93 5.95
CA VAL A 7 -1.95 12.99 7.21
C VAL A 7 -3.40 12.60 6.91
N ASP A 8 -3.84 11.46 7.46
CA ASP A 8 -5.20 10.93 7.30
C ASP A 8 -6.01 11.15 8.59
N THR A 9 -6.22 12.42 8.96
CA THR A 9 -6.85 12.82 10.24
C THR A 9 -8.20 12.15 10.47
N ASP A 10 -9.04 12.12 9.44
CA ASP A 10 -10.40 11.54 9.50
C ASP A 10 -10.43 10.05 9.14
N ARG A 11 -9.27 9.43 8.91
CA ARG A 11 -9.13 8.01 8.54
C ARG A 11 -9.83 7.63 7.23
N ASN A 12 -10.07 8.59 6.35
CA ASN A 12 -10.76 8.38 5.08
C ASN A 12 -9.98 7.41 4.19
N LEU A 13 -8.65 7.54 4.11
CA LEU A 13 -7.83 6.63 3.32
C LEU A 13 -7.74 5.25 3.96
N ALA A 14 -7.56 5.20 5.28
CA ALA A 14 -7.52 3.95 6.03
C ALA A 14 -8.80 3.12 5.88
N LEU A 15 -9.97 3.77 5.91
CA LEU A 15 -11.27 3.13 5.69
C LEU A 15 -11.44 2.75 4.22
N LEU A 16 -11.14 3.65 3.28
CA LEU A 16 -11.29 3.42 1.84
C LEU A 16 -10.48 2.22 1.35
N TYR A 17 -9.22 2.10 1.76
CA TYR A 17 -8.33 1.03 1.34
C TYR A 17 -8.38 -0.20 2.25
N GLY A 18 -9.16 -0.15 3.33
CA GLY A 18 -9.35 -1.29 4.24
C GLY A 18 -8.15 -1.59 5.13
N ALA A 19 -7.37 -0.57 5.48
CA ALA A 19 -6.38 -0.65 6.55
C ALA A 19 -7.06 -0.81 7.92
N THR A 20 -8.31 -0.38 8.02
CA THR A 20 -9.20 -0.64 9.16
C THR A 20 -10.64 -0.74 8.67
N ASP A 21 -11.48 -1.43 9.44
CA ASP A 21 -12.89 -1.66 9.17
C ASP A 21 -13.82 -0.77 10.01
N ALA A 22 -13.26 0.01 10.94
CA ALA A 22 -14.00 0.91 11.81
C ALA A 22 -13.28 2.26 11.99
N PRO A 23 -14.01 3.38 12.17
CA PRO A 23 -13.41 4.70 12.39
C PRO A 23 -12.46 4.74 13.61
N ASP A 24 -12.73 3.98 14.65
CA ASP A 24 -11.93 3.84 15.85
C ASP A 24 -11.08 2.55 15.87
N GLY A 25 -11.10 1.79 14.78
CA GLY A 25 -10.44 0.50 14.65
C GLY A 25 -8.91 0.60 14.64
N LYS A 26 -8.27 -0.55 14.88
CA LYS A 26 -6.82 -0.69 14.80
C LYS A 26 -6.39 -0.66 13.32
N ILE A 27 -5.37 0.16 13.02
CA ILE A 27 -4.75 0.19 11.70
C ILE A 27 -3.91 -1.06 11.47
N GLN A 28 -4.16 -1.76 10.37
CA GLN A 28 -3.35 -2.84 9.85
C GLN A 28 -2.31 -2.29 8.86
N ARG A 29 -1.11 -2.88 8.88
CA ARG A 29 -0.06 -2.51 7.92
C ARG A 29 -0.42 -3.12 6.57
N MET A 30 -0.41 -2.30 5.52
CA MET A 30 -0.68 -2.73 4.16
C MET A 30 0.06 -1.83 3.16
N ALA A 31 0.15 -2.28 1.91
CA ALA A 31 0.63 -1.50 0.79
C ALA A 31 -0.37 -1.55 -0.36
N ILE A 32 -0.62 -0.39 -0.96
CA ILE A 32 -1.47 -0.23 -2.14
C ILE A 32 -0.56 0.22 -3.28
N ILE A 33 -0.55 -0.53 -4.37
CA ILE A 33 0.24 -0.20 -5.55
C ILE A 33 -0.73 0.29 -6.62
N ILE A 34 -0.50 1.51 -7.10
CA ILE A 34 -1.34 2.20 -8.08
C ILE A 34 -0.47 2.51 -9.31
N ASP A 35 -0.94 2.16 -10.50
CA ASP A 35 -0.23 2.47 -11.74
C ASP A 35 -0.40 3.94 -12.17
N LYS A 36 0.28 4.32 -13.26
CA LYS A 36 0.23 5.69 -13.81
C LYS A 36 -1.14 6.09 -14.35
N ALA A 37 -2.04 5.14 -14.61
CA ALA A 37 -3.42 5.39 -15.03
C ALA A 37 -4.38 5.54 -13.83
N GLY A 38 -3.88 5.37 -12.60
CA GLY A 38 -4.69 5.43 -11.39
C GLY A 38 -5.38 4.11 -11.03
N LYS A 39 -5.01 3.00 -11.68
CA LYS A 39 -5.57 1.68 -11.38
C LYS A 39 -4.78 1.01 -10.25
N ILE A 40 -5.50 0.43 -9.29
CA ILE A 40 -4.89 -0.45 -8.29
C ILE A 40 -4.43 -1.74 -8.98
N VAL A 41 -3.14 -2.02 -8.93
CA VAL A 41 -2.54 -3.23 -9.50
C VAL A 41 -2.28 -4.30 -8.46
N GLU A 42 -2.12 -3.92 -7.18
CA GLU A 42 -1.92 -4.86 -6.07
C GLU A 42 -2.36 -4.22 -4.73
N ILE A 43 -2.91 -5.07 -3.85
CA ILE A 43 -3.22 -4.75 -2.45
C ILE A 43 -2.55 -5.79 -1.56
N ASP A 44 -1.38 -5.45 -1.00
CA ASP A 44 -0.66 -6.33 -0.08
C ASP A 44 -1.10 -6.03 1.37
N LYS A 45 -1.87 -6.95 1.95
CA LYS A 45 -2.34 -6.87 3.36
C LYS A 45 -1.41 -7.59 4.35
N ALA A 46 -0.37 -8.27 3.87
CA ALA A 46 0.51 -9.11 4.69
C ALA A 46 1.94 -8.55 4.75
N VAL A 47 2.06 -7.22 4.74
CA VAL A 47 3.35 -6.53 4.69
C VAL A 47 4.26 -6.94 5.84
N ASN A 48 5.40 -7.54 5.48
CA ASN A 48 6.50 -7.77 6.40
C ASN A 48 7.48 -6.58 6.37
N ALA A 49 7.51 -5.79 7.45
CA ALA A 49 8.31 -4.58 7.54
C ALA A 49 9.82 -4.79 7.35
N SER A 50 10.35 -6.01 7.60
CA SER A 50 11.78 -6.29 7.41
C SER A 50 12.18 -6.56 5.97
N THR A 51 11.25 -7.02 5.12
CA THR A 51 11.52 -7.43 3.74
C THR A 51 10.82 -6.57 2.69
N HIS A 52 9.85 -5.75 3.09
CA HIS A 52 8.91 -5.11 2.16
C HIS A 52 9.57 -4.33 1.02
N GLY A 53 10.69 -3.64 1.28
CA GLY A 53 11.41 -2.92 0.22
C GLY A 53 11.91 -3.84 -0.89
N LEU A 54 12.44 -5.02 -0.54
CA LEU A 54 12.86 -6.03 -1.51
C LEU A 54 11.65 -6.68 -2.19
N ASP A 55 10.58 -6.94 -1.43
CA ASP A 55 9.35 -7.52 -1.93
C ASP A 55 8.74 -6.65 -3.05
N LEU A 56 8.69 -5.33 -2.84
CA LEU A 56 8.24 -4.36 -3.84
C LEU A 56 9.15 -4.35 -5.08
N VAL A 57 10.48 -4.35 -4.90
CA VAL A 57 11.42 -4.40 -6.05
C VAL A 57 11.20 -5.66 -6.89
N ASN A 58 11.00 -6.81 -6.25
CA ASN A 58 10.74 -8.05 -6.95
C ASN A 58 9.39 -8.01 -7.67
N PHE A 59 8.35 -7.49 -7.02
CA PHE A 59 7.04 -7.29 -7.63
C PHE A 59 7.11 -6.40 -8.87
N PHE A 60 7.79 -5.25 -8.81
CA PHE A 60 7.88 -4.36 -9.97
C PHE A 60 8.64 -5.00 -11.15
N LYS A 61 9.63 -5.84 -10.89
CA LYS A 61 10.32 -6.59 -11.96
C LYS A 61 9.40 -7.57 -12.69
N THR A 62 8.44 -8.20 -11.99
CA THR A 62 7.48 -9.11 -12.65
C THR A 62 6.51 -8.35 -13.57
N LEU A 63 6.16 -7.11 -13.21
CA LEU A 63 5.33 -6.24 -14.05
C LEU A 63 6.07 -5.76 -15.31
N GLU A 64 7.38 -5.51 -15.22
CA GLU A 64 8.20 -5.11 -16.37
C GLU A 64 8.44 -6.25 -17.36
N THR A 65 8.53 -7.50 -16.88
CA THR A 65 8.72 -8.68 -17.74
C THR A 65 7.44 -9.24 -18.34
N SER A 66 6.27 -8.74 -17.93
CA SER A 66 4.96 -9.18 -18.43
C SER A 66 4.43 -8.32 -19.59
N ASN A 67 5.21 -7.34 -20.07
CA ASN A 67 4.90 -6.46 -21.20
C ASN A 67 5.81 -6.70 -22.40
#